data_AF-A0AAW8F788-F1
#
_entry.id   AF-A0AAW8F788-F1
#
_cell.length_a   1.000
_cell.length_b   1.000
_cell.length_c   1.000
_cell.angle_alpha   90.00
_cell.angle_beta   90.00
_cell.angle_gamma   90.00
#
_symmetry.space_group_name_H-M   'P 1'
#
loop_
_entity.id
_entity.type
_entity.pdbx_description
1 polymer ?
#
loop_
_entity_poly.entity_id
_entity_poly.type
_entity_poly.pdbx_seq_one_letter_code
_entity_poly.pdbx_strand_id
1 'polypeptide(L)'
;MKYSELEADILQLIVGATEGSVRAFGEETVTRLVRPELLRGAAEDELTEEARAALTTACVNVLTISAAELHDELATIYDGILVDDDLDPGVLTAISALAHWQSYLEQGRRGELYELAVRSIEDIDHEVSADLDDFLATPEMAAEYERIRRLLAPGAK
;
A
#
# COMPACT_ATOMS: atom_id res chain seq x y z
N MET A 1 6.30 20.10 -7.93
CA MET A 1 6.57 18.93 -8.81
C MET A 1 5.22 18.39 -9.22
N LYS A 2 5.01 18.11 -10.51
CA LYS A 2 3.73 17.61 -11.00
C LYS A 2 3.54 16.14 -10.63
N TYR A 3 2.28 15.70 -10.52
CA TYR A 3 1.98 14.29 -10.22
C TYR A 3 2.64 13.30 -11.20
N SER A 4 2.60 13.57 -12.51
CA SER A 4 3.27 12.71 -13.50
C SER A 4 4.79 12.66 -13.37
N GLU A 5 5.41 13.74 -12.86
CA GLU A 5 6.85 13.79 -12.60
C GLU A 5 7.21 12.97 -11.35
N LEU A 6 6.35 13.02 -10.32
CA LEU A 6 6.46 12.19 -9.12
C LEU A 6 6.42 10.70 -9.46
N GLU A 7 5.40 10.26 -10.21
CA GLU A 7 5.26 8.87 -10.64
C GLU A 7 6.49 8.39 -11.41
N ALA A 8 6.97 9.20 -12.36
CA ALA A 8 8.16 8.86 -13.13
C ALA A 8 9.43 8.76 -12.26
N ASP A 9 9.60 9.64 -11.27
CA ASP A 9 10.75 9.59 -10.36
C ASP A 9 10.70 8.36 -9.45
N ILE A 10 9.53 8.05 -8.87
CA ILE A 10 9.32 6.84 -8.05
C ILE A 10 9.64 5.58 -8.84
N LEU A 11 9.17 5.49 -10.09
CA LEU A 11 9.50 4.37 -10.96
C LEU A 11 11.02 4.23 -11.16
N GLN A 12 11.72 5.34 -11.40
CA GLN A 12 13.18 5.33 -11.54
C GLN A 12 13.88 4.89 -10.26
N LEU A 13 13.43 5.35 -9.09
CA LEU A 13 13.96 4.94 -7.79
C LEU A 13 13.81 3.43 -7.57
N ILE A 14 12.64 2.86 -7.87
CA ILE A 14 12.37 1.42 -7.72
C ILE A 14 13.22 0.58 -8.68
N VAL A 15 13.37 1.03 -9.92
CA VAL A 15 14.21 0.34 -10.91
C VAL A 15 15.69 0.40 -10.51
N GLY A 16 16.15 1.53 -9.98
CA GLY A 16 17.55 1.74 -9.58
C GLY A 16 17.93 1.16 -8.22
N ALA A 17 16.95 0.84 -7.37
CA ALA A 17 17.19 0.36 -6.02
C ALA A 17 17.74 -1.09 -5.98
N THR A 18 18.47 -1.39 -4.90
CA THR A 18 18.97 -2.74 -4.62
C THR A 18 17.84 -3.65 -4.16
N GLU A 19 18.00 -4.98 -4.30
CA GLU A 19 17.00 -5.96 -3.81
C GLU A 19 16.68 -5.78 -2.31
N GLY A 20 17.69 -5.48 -1.49
CA GLY A 20 17.48 -5.21 -0.07
C GLY A 20 16.67 -3.93 0.17
N SER A 21 16.97 -2.86 -0.58
CA SER A 21 16.26 -1.58 -0.48
C SER A 21 14.80 -1.69 -0.92
N VAL A 22 14.53 -2.35 -2.05
CA VAL A 22 13.14 -2.54 -2.51
C VAL A 22 12.33 -3.43 -1.58
N ARG A 23 12.97 -4.45 -0.98
CA ARG A 23 12.34 -5.29 0.03
C ARG A 23 11.98 -4.50 1.29
N ALA A 24 12.95 -3.77 1.86
CA ALA A 24 12.73 -2.95 3.05
C ALA A 24 11.67 -1.86 2.80
N PHE A 25 11.72 -1.23 1.63
CA PHE A 25 10.71 -0.26 1.19
C PHE A 25 9.30 -0.88 1.15
N GLY A 26 9.16 -2.07 0.55
CA GLY A 26 7.88 -2.78 0.47
C GLY A 26 7.33 -3.14 1.83
N GLU A 27 8.17 -3.68 2.72
CA GLU A 27 7.79 -4.05 4.10
C GLU A 27 7.31 -2.85 4.91
N GLU A 28 8.05 -1.73 4.87
CA GLU A 28 7.65 -0.52 5.60
C GLU A 28 6.36 0.07 5.04
N THR A 29 6.24 0.13 3.71
CA THR A 29 5.09 0.74 3.04
C THR A 29 3.82 -0.09 3.21
N VAL A 30 3.88 -1.42 3.05
CA VAL A 30 2.70 -2.26 3.28
C VAL A 30 2.26 -2.20 4.74
N THR A 31 3.19 -2.23 5.71
CA THR A 31 2.86 -2.13 7.15
C THR A 31 2.11 -0.84 7.48
N ARG A 32 2.50 0.25 6.83
CA ARG A 32 1.82 1.55 6.97
C ARG A 32 0.42 1.54 6.36
N LEU A 33 0.23 0.92 5.19
CA LEU A 33 -1.04 0.93 4.48
C LEU A 33 -2.09 -0.02 5.08
N VAL A 34 -1.68 -0.99 5.90
CA VAL A 34 -2.57 -1.97 6.53
C VAL A 34 -2.84 -1.69 8.01
N ARG A 35 -2.65 -0.44 8.45
CA ARG A 35 -2.78 -0.05 9.87
C ARG A 35 -4.20 -0.31 10.39
N PRO A 36 -4.37 -0.88 11.60
CA PRO A 36 -5.68 -1.16 12.19
C PRO A 36 -6.61 0.05 12.27
N GLU A 37 -6.06 1.26 12.41
CA GLU A 37 -6.82 2.51 12.44
C GLU A 37 -7.61 2.75 11.15
N LEU A 38 -7.05 2.39 9.98
CA LEU A 38 -7.70 2.53 8.68
C LEU A 38 -8.83 1.51 8.51
N LEU A 39 -8.81 0.41 9.27
CA LEU A 39 -9.81 -0.66 9.20
C LEU A 39 -11.01 -0.42 10.15
N ARG A 40 -10.94 0.59 11.02
CA ARG A 40 -12.02 0.93 11.97
C ARG A 40 -13.16 1.72 11.31
N GLY A 41 -12.95 2.29 10.13
CA GLY A 41 -13.96 3.03 9.36
C GLY A 41 -15.03 2.14 8.73
N ALA A 42 -14.65 0.89 8.40
CA ALA A 42 -15.50 -0.10 7.77
C ALA A 42 -16.81 -0.32 8.54
N ALA A 43 -17.94 -0.05 7.88
CA ALA A 43 -19.24 -0.37 8.44
C ALA A 43 -19.38 -1.90 8.64
N GLU A 44 -20.24 -2.30 9.58
CA GLU A 44 -20.44 -3.72 9.89
C GLU A 44 -21.02 -4.52 8.70
N ASP A 45 -21.67 -3.84 7.77
CA ASP A 45 -22.36 -4.40 6.60
C ASP A 45 -21.54 -4.38 5.30
N GLU A 46 -20.29 -3.89 5.32
CA GLU A 46 -19.40 -3.90 4.14
C GLU A 46 -18.72 -5.25 3.89
N LEU A 47 -18.42 -5.98 4.96
CA LEU A 47 -17.71 -7.25 4.94
C LEU A 47 -18.45 -8.28 5.78
N THR A 48 -18.47 -9.53 5.32
CA THR A 48 -18.80 -10.67 6.19
C THR A 48 -17.81 -10.75 7.36
N GLU A 49 -18.24 -11.38 8.45
CA GLU A 49 -17.38 -11.62 9.62
C GLU A 49 -16.11 -12.42 9.25
N GLU A 50 -16.25 -13.38 8.33
CA GLU A 50 -15.13 -14.19 7.84
C GLU A 50 -14.11 -13.34 7.06
N ALA A 51 -14.57 -12.50 6.14
CA ALA A 51 -13.70 -11.55 5.42
C ALA A 51 -13.03 -10.55 6.37
N ARG A 52 -13.73 -10.08 7.41
CA ARG A 52 -13.17 -9.18 8.43
C ARG A 52 -12.07 -9.86 9.24
N ALA A 53 -12.26 -11.12 9.62
CA ALA A 53 -11.25 -11.92 10.31
C ALA A 53 -10.03 -12.21 9.42
N ALA A 54 -10.27 -12.54 8.15
CA ALA A 54 -9.22 -12.74 7.16
C ALA A 54 -8.37 -11.48 6.94
N LEU A 55 -9.03 -10.33 6.73
CA LEU A 55 -8.36 -9.04 6.61
C LEU A 55 -7.53 -8.71 7.86
N THR A 56 -8.10 -8.90 9.05
CA THR A 56 -7.37 -8.68 10.31
C THR A 56 -6.13 -9.58 10.41
N THR A 57 -6.26 -10.85 10.05
CA THR A 57 -5.18 -11.84 10.08
C THR A 57 -4.07 -11.47 9.09
N ALA A 58 -4.43 -11.10 7.86
CA ALA A 58 -3.49 -10.66 6.84
C ALA A 58 -2.73 -9.39 7.26
N CYS A 59 -3.42 -8.39 7.82
CA CYS A 59 -2.81 -7.16 8.29
C CYS A 59 -1.84 -7.39 9.46
N VAL A 60 -2.24 -8.19 10.46
CA VAL A 60 -1.40 -8.51 11.63
C VAL A 60 -0.14 -9.27 11.23
N ASN A 61 -0.26 -10.18 10.26
CA ASN A 61 0.83 -11.06 9.85
C ASN A 61 1.53 -10.59 8.57
N VAL A 62 1.31 -9.37 8.09
CA VAL A 62 1.70 -8.94 6.73
C VAL A 62 3.18 -9.16 6.38
N LEU A 63 4.07 -9.12 7.36
CA LEU A 63 5.52 -9.35 7.17
C LEU A 63 5.94 -10.83 7.30
N THR A 64 5.10 -11.67 7.90
CA THR A 64 5.41 -13.07 8.23
C THR A 64 4.56 -14.08 7.47
N ILE A 65 3.42 -13.66 6.93
CA ILE A 65 2.52 -14.47 6.12
C ILE A 65 3.21 -14.83 4.80
N SER A 66 3.07 -16.08 4.37
CA SER A 66 3.58 -16.49 3.06
C SER A 66 2.72 -15.94 1.92
N ALA A 67 3.25 -15.90 0.70
CA ALA A 67 2.50 -15.46 -0.47
C ALA A 67 1.25 -16.32 -0.75
N ALA A 68 1.30 -17.62 -0.43
CA ALA A 68 0.19 -18.54 -0.62
C ALA A 68 -0.90 -18.35 0.44
N GLU A 69 -0.51 -18.23 1.71
CA GLU A 69 -1.47 -17.92 2.78
C GLU A 69 -2.13 -16.56 2.53
N LEU A 70 -1.36 -15.54 2.12
CA LEU A 70 -1.92 -14.24 1.81
C LEU A 70 -2.87 -14.27 0.59
N HIS A 71 -2.61 -15.14 -0.38
CA HIS A 71 -3.53 -15.37 -1.49
C HIS A 71 -4.86 -15.96 -1.01
N ASP A 72 -4.82 -16.96 -0.12
CA ASP A 72 -6.02 -17.58 0.45
C ASP A 72 -6.83 -16.59 1.31
N GLU A 73 -6.16 -15.77 2.11
CA GLU A 73 -6.80 -14.70 2.89
C GLU A 73 -7.46 -13.67 1.96
N LEU A 74 -6.77 -13.23 0.89
CA LEU A 74 -7.33 -12.30 -0.10
C LEU A 74 -8.55 -12.87 -0.81
N ALA A 75 -8.53 -14.16 -1.18
CA ALA A 75 -9.69 -14.81 -1.77
C ALA A 75 -10.90 -14.78 -0.81
N THR A 76 -10.67 -15.10 0.46
CA THR A 76 -11.69 -15.05 1.53
C THR A 76 -12.24 -13.64 1.71
N ILE A 77 -11.37 -12.62 1.64
CA ILE A 77 -11.78 -11.21 1.73
C ILE A 77 -12.69 -10.84 0.54
N TYR A 78 -12.24 -11.09 -0.70
CA TYR A 78 -13.01 -10.73 -1.89
C TYR A 78 -14.37 -11.42 -1.97
N ASP A 79 -14.45 -12.70 -1.61
CA ASP A 79 -15.71 -13.45 -1.58
C ASP A 79 -16.69 -12.92 -0.52
N GLY A 80 -16.16 -12.27 0.53
CA GLY A 80 -16.95 -11.72 1.63
C GLY A 80 -17.19 -10.21 1.58
N ILE A 81 -16.88 -9.53 0.47
CA ILE A 81 -17.31 -8.14 0.23
C ILE A 81 -18.82 -8.13 -0.05
N LEU A 82 -19.55 -7.29 0.66
CA LEU A 82 -21.02 -7.19 0.60
C LEU A 82 -21.52 -5.96 -0.17
N VAL A 83 -20.62 -5.06 -0.55
CA VAL A 83 -20.91 -3.79 -1.24
C VAL A 83 -20.26 -3.78 -2.61
N ASP A 84 -20.96 -3.23 -3.61
CA ASP A 84 -20.47 -3.25 -5.00
C ASP A 84 -19.42 -2.16 -5.29
N ASP A 85 -19.62 -0.93 -4.80
CA ASP A 85 -18.76 0.24 -5.13
C ASP A 85 -18.59 1.24 -3.96
N ASP A 86 -19.06 0.89 -2.76
CA ASP A 86 -19.08 1.80 -1.59
C ASP A 86 -18.32 1.20 -0.40
N LEU A 87 -17.24 0.47 -0.71
CA LEU A 87 -16.34 -0.06 0.32
C LEU A 87 -15.56 1.10 0.94
N ASP A 88 -15.41 1.08 2.27
CA ASP A 88 -14.65 2.11 2.97
C ASP A 88 -13.25 2.29 2.32
N PRO A 89 -12.83 3.55 2.04
CA PRO A 89 -11.56 3.82 1.37
C PRO A 89 -10.34 3.25 2.12
N GLY A 90 -10.38 3.20 3.46
CA GLY A 90 -9.33 2.61 4.27
C GLY A 90 -9.24 1.10 4.10
N VAL A 91 -10.39 0.43 4.04
CA VAL A 91 -10.46 -1.02 3.72
C VAL A 91 -9.96 -1.30 2.31
N LEU A 92 -10.42 -0.55 1.32
CA LEU A 92 -9.99 -0.70 -0.07
C LEU A 92 -8.47 -0.49 -0.22
N THR A 93 -7.93 0.50 0.48
CA THR A 93 -6.48 0.79 0.53
C THR A 93 -5.71 -0.40 1.11
N ALA A 94 -6.17 -0.94 2.23
CA ALA A 94 -5.53 -2.09 2.86
C ALA A 94 -5.57 -3.35 1.99
N ILE A 95 -6.74 -3.70 1.42
CA ILE A 95 -6.90 -4.86 0.52
C ILE A 95 -5.99 -4.72 -0.70
N SER A 96 -5.96 -3.53 -1.31
CA SER A 96 -5.13 -3.28 -2.47
C SER A 96 -3.64 -3.39 -2.14
N ALA A 97 -3.21 -2.83 -1.00
CA ALA A 97 -1.83 -2.95 -0.54
C ALA A 97 -1.42 -4.41 -0.29
N LEU A 98 -2.30 -5.21 0.33
CA LEU A 98 -2.09 -6.65 0.53
C LEU A 98 -1.98 -7.40 -0.81
N ALA A 99 -2.80 -7.07 -1.80
CA ALA A 99 -2.76 -7.70 -3.12
C ALA A 99 -1.44 -7.44 -3.86
N HIS A 100 -0.95 -6.19 -3.86
CA HIS A 100 0.35 -5.87 -4.44
C HIS A 100 1.49 -6.52 -3.68
N TRP A 101 1.43 -6.54 -2.36
CA TRP A 101 2.41 -7.23 -1.55
C TRP A 101 2.45 -8.74 -1.85
N GLN A 102 1.29 -9.39 -1.92
CA GLN A 102 1.17 -10.80 -2.31
C GLN A 102 1.83 -11.07 -3.67
N SER A 103 1.49 -10.27 -4.68
CA SER A 103 2.05 -10.43 -6.03
C SER A 103 3.56 -10.18 -6.07
N TYR A 104 4.06 -9.25 -5.26
CA TYR A 104 5.51 -9.05 -5.10
C TYR A 104 6.18 -10.27 -4.44
N LEU A 105 5.61 -10.80 -3.36
CA LEU A 105 6.15 -11.98 -2.67
C LEU A 105 6.20 -13.21 -3.58
N GLU A 106 5.18 -13.39 -4.41
CA GLU A 106 5.05 -14.55 -5.29
C GLU A 106 5.96 -14.46 -6.53
N GLN A 107 6.00 -13.29 -7.17
CA GLN A 107 6.57 -13.15 -8.51
C GLN A 107 7.82 -12.27 -8.55
N GLY A 108 8.17 -11.60 -7.45
CA GLY A 108 9.29 -10.65 -7.39
C GLY A 108 9.11 -9.44 -8.31
N ARG A 109 7.87 -9.11 -8.72
CA ARG A 109 7.60 -8.02 -9.66
C ARG A 109 7.76 -6.68 -8.95
N ARG A 110 8.82 -5.95 -9.29
CA ARG A 110 9.07 -4.59 -8.76
C ARG A 110 7.97 -3.59 -9.11
N GLY A 111 7.20 -3.83 -10.17
CA GLY A 111 6.02 -3.01 -10.50
C GLY A 111 4.98 -2.97 -9.38
N GLU A 112 4.86 -4.04 -8.58
CA GLU A 112 3.95 -4.05 -7.43
C GLU A 112 4.40 -3.10 -6.32
N LEU A 113 5.72 -2.87 -6.19
CA LEU A 113 6.24 -1.90 -5.23
C LEU A 113 6.00 -0.46 -5.70
N TYR A 114 5.92 -0.23 -7.01
CA TYR A 114 5.50 1.06 -7.56
C TYR A 114 4.04 1.34 -7.18
N GLU A 115 3.18 0.34 -7.36
CA GLU A 115 1.77 0.38 -6.96
C GLU A 115 1.57 0.64 -5.46
N LEU A 116 2.44 0.09 -4.60
CA LEU A 116 2.47 0.41 -3.16
C LEU A 116 2.92 1.85 -2.88
N ALA A 117 3.91 2.36 -3.63
CA ALA A 117 4.39 3.73 -3.47
C ALA A 117 3.29 4.76 -3.82
N VAL A 118 2.57 4.53 -4.92
CA VAL A 118 1.45 5.37 -5.36
C VAL A 118 0.35 5.39 -4.31
N ARG A 119 -0.06 4.22 -3.80
CA ARG A 119 -1.07 4.13 -2.73
C ARG A 119 -0.66 4.85 -1.44
N SER A 120 0.62 4.77 -1.08
CA SER A 120 1.16 5.48 0.10
C SER A 120 1.05 6.99 -0.03
N ILE A 121 1.12 7.50 -1.25
CA ILE A 121 0.93 8.90 -1.60
C ILE A 121 -0.55 9.27 -1.61
N GLU A 122 -1.40 8.45 -2.22
CA GLU A 122 -2.86 8.67 -2.28
C GLU A 122 -3.50 8.66 -0.89
N ASP A 123 -3.01 7.82 0.02
CA ASP A 123 -3.40 7.79 1.44
C ASP A 123 -3.23 9.17 2.10
N ILE A 124 -2.14 9.88 1.80
CA ILE A 124 -1.92 11.25 2.31
C ILE A 124 -2.71 12.29 1.52
N ASP A 125 -2.79 12.16 0.20
CA ASP A 125 -3.55 13.08 -0.64
C ASP A 125 -5.04 13.13 -0.23
N HIS A 126 -5.60 11.99 0.18
CA HIS A 126 -6.94 11.92 0.73
C HIS A 126 -7.13 12.77 2.00
N GLU A 127 -6.08 12.92 2.82
CA GLU A 127 -6.12 13.71 4.05
C GLU A 127 -5.87 15.21 3.84
N VAL A 128 -4.98 15.59 2.90
CA VAL A 128 -4.51 16.98 2.75
C VAL A 128 -4.76 17.63 1.39
N SER A 129 -5.43 16.95 0.45
CA SER A 129 -5.82 17.44 -0.89
C SER A 129 -4.72 18.26 -1.58
N ALA A 130 -3.74 17.59 -2.15
CA ALA A 130 -2.60 18.21 -2.83
C ALA A 130 -3.01 18.86 -4.16
N ASP A 131 -2.25 19.90 -4.54
CA ASP A 131 -2.38 20.53 -5.86
C ASP A 131 -1.67 19.67 -6.91
N LEU A 132 -2.36 19.22 -7.96
CA LEU A 132 -1.78 18.38 -9.01
C LEU A 132 -0.63 19.06 -9.78
N ASP A 133 -0.62 20.39 -9.83
CA ASP A 133 0.46 21.17 -10.46
C ASP A 133 1.65 21.41 -9.51
N ASP A 134 1.45 21.28 -8.18
CA ASP A 134 2.53 21.27 -7.19
C ASP A 134 2.24 20.29 -6.04
N PHE A 135 2.40 19.00 -6.34
CA PHE A 135 1.95 17.92 -5.48
C PHE A 135 2.77 17.78 -4.19
N LEU A 136 3.94 18.41 -4.13
CA LEU A 136 4.80 18.46 -2.94
C LEU A 136 4.66 19.78 -2.16
N ALA A 137 3.67 20.61 -2.47
CA ALA A 137 3.49 21.91 -1.80
C ALA A 137 3.17 21.75 -0.31
N THR A 138 2.48 20.68 0.08
CA THR A 138 2.16 20.41 1.48
C THR A 138 3.32 19.67 2.17
N PRO A 139 3.63 20.00 3.44
CA PRO A 139 4.67 19.32 4.21
C PRO A 139 4.48 17.79 4.28
N GLU A 140 3.24 17.33 4.35
CA GLU A 140 2.86 15.93 4.45
C GLU A 140 3.23 15.15 3.18
N MET A 141 2.90 15.70 2.01
CA MET A 141 3.24 15.09 0.71
C MET A 141 4.75 15.10 0.46
N ALA A 142 5.40 16.23 0.78
CA ALA A 142 6.86 16.33 0.71
C ALA A 142 7.55 15.33 1.64
N ALA A 143 7.04 15.13 2.86
CA ALA A 143 7.58 14.18 3.81
C ALA A 143 7.42 12.73 3.34
N GLU A 144 6.27 12.39 2.74
CA GLU A 144 6.04 11.05 2.21
C GLU A 144 6.94 10.74 1.02
N TYR A 145 7.06 11.67 0.08
CA TYR A 145 7.99 11.52 -1.03
C TYR A 145 9.44 11.37 -0.56
N GLU A 146 9.89 12.19 0.41
CA GLU A 146 11.23 12.07 0.98
C GLU A 146 11.45 10.74 1.72
N ARG A 147 10.41 10.15 2.32
CA ARG A 147 10.48 8.81 2.90
C ARG A 147 10.73 7.76 1.82
N ILE A 148 9.92 7.76 0.75
CA ILE A 148 10.06 6.85 -0.39
C ILE A 148 11.48 6.96 -0.98
N ARG A 149 11.94 8.19 -1.24
CA ARG A 149 13.28 8.46 -1.77
C ARG A 149 14.38 7.92 -0.88
N ARG A 150 14.27 8.08 0.45
CA ARG A 150 15.27 7.62 1.42
C ARG A 150 15.39 6.10 1.45
N LEU A 151 14.27 5.38 1.39
CA LEU A 151 14.23 3.92 1.47
C LEU A 151 14.76 3.27 0.18
N LEU A 152 14.50 3.90 -0.95
CA LEU A 152 14.94 3.42 -2.27
C LEU A 152 16.34 3.93 -2.66
N ALA A 153 16.92 4.86 -1.88
CA ALA A 153 18.24 5.39 -2.16
C ALA A 153 19.31 4.28 -2.12
N PRO A 154 20.29 4.32 -3.05
CA PRO A 154 21.41 3.38 -3.05
C PRO A 154 22.20 3.52 -1.74
N GLY A 155 22.10 2.53 -0.86
CA GLY A 155 22.82 2.50 0.42
C GLY A 155 21.98 2.82 1.67
N ALA A 156 20.65 2.84 1.58
CA ALA A 156 19.80 2.63 2.75
C ALA A 156 20.21 1.30 3.41
N LYS A 157 20.77 1.37 4.61
CA LYS A 157 21.32 0.25 5.39
C LYS A 157 20.36 -0.14 6.49
#